data_AF-A0A7C4BI39-F1
#
_entry.id   AF-A0A7C4BI39-F1
#
_cell.length_a   1.000
_cell.length_b   1.000
_cell.length_c   1.000
_cell.angle_alpha   90.00
_cell.angle_beta   90.00
_cell.angle_gamma   90.00
#
_symmetry.space_group_name_H-M   'P 1'
#
loop_
_entity.id
_entity.type
_entity.pdbx_description
1 polymer ?
#
loop_
_entity_poly.entity_id
_entity_poly.type
_entity_poly.pdbx_seq_one_letter_code
_entity_poly.pdbx_strand_id
1 'polypeptide(L)'
;MASIILDKISLRYHETLMASAGDLAEKVYHETVKEGGYILVVERSIPKADDKFCLVGGRPFKEIVLEASKKAKCIIAVEACASFGGIPKATPSQGIGVGEVGKGKPIINLPLCPVHPEHLIGTILYILTKGKLPELDDHKRPIMFFGELVHDKCSRREHFDQWNFLKDWNDPGQREWCLFEKGCKGPMAYSDCPVRKWNHGTNWCIGCGAPLTGCSEPGFYGEMSPIYSASLPSEVFKG
;
A
#
# COMPACT_ATOMS: atom_id res chain seq x y z
N MET A 1 -0.41 -1.96 -19.26
CA MET A 1 -1.32 -0.95 -18.68
C MET A 1 -2.37 -0.50 -19.69
N ALA A 2 -2.00 -0.01 -20.89
CA ALA A 2 -2.95 0.49 -21.90
C ALA A 2 -4.07 -0.51 -22.26
N SER A 3 -3.74 -1.79 -22.50
CA SER A 3 -4.74 -2.83 -22.82
C SER A 3 -5.77 -3.05 -21.71
N ILE A 4 -5.41 -2.89 -20.43
CA ILE A 4 -6.37 -3.06 -19.33
C ILE A 4 -7.41 -1.93 -19.37
N ILE A 5 -6.95 -0.69 -19.53
CA ILE A 5 -7.82 0.49 -19.59
C ILE A 5 -8.68 0.47 -20.86
N LEU A 6 -8.17 -0.02 -21.98
CA LEU A 6 -8.92 -0.04 -23.23
C LEU A 6 -9.87 -1.25 -23.33
N ASP A 7 -9.47 -2.41 -22.79
CA ASP A 7 -10.17 -3.67 -23.07
C ASP A 7 -10.93 -4.26 -21.87
N LYS A 8 -10.62 -3.84 -20.63
CA LYS A 8 -11.11 -4.52 -19.41
C LYS A 8 -11.86 -3.62 -18.44
N ILE A 9 -11.50 -2.35 -18.33
CA ILE A 9 -12.11 -1.42 -17.37
C ILE A 9 -12.52 -0.12 -18.06
N SER A 10 -13.63 0.48 -17.61
CA SER A 10 -13.94 1.87 -17.95
C SER A 10 -13.43 2.77 -16.82
N LEU A 11 -12.27 3.40 -17.01
CA LEU A 11 -11.75 4.39 -16.05
C LEU A 11 -12.53 5.71 -16.19
N ARG A 12 -13.57 5.88 -15.36
CA ARG A 12 -14.52 7.00 -15.47
C ARG A 12 -13.98 8.33 -14.94
N TYR A 13 -13.21 8.29 -13.86
CA TYR A 13 -12.64 9.47 -13.20
C TYR A 13 -11.24 9.14 -12.69
N HIS A 14 -10.25 9.97 -13.04
CA HIS A 14 -8.88 9.84 -12.57
C HIS A 14 -8.12 11.14 -12.84
N GLU A 15 -7.89 11.95 -11.80
CA GLU A 15 -7.36 13.33 -11.92
C GLU A 15 -6.04 13.41 -12.67
N THR A 16 -5.16 12.41 -12.54
CA THR A 16 -3.86 12.39 -13.23
C THR A 16 -3.94 12.06 -14.73
N LEU A 17 -4.98 11.37 -15.19
CA LEU A 17 -5.03 10.78 -16.54
C LEU A 17 -6.16 11.32 -17.41
N MET A 18 -7.23 11.86 -16.80
CA MET A 18 -8.37 12.37 -17.55
C MET A 18 -8.05 13.69 -18.27
N ALA A 19 -8.64 13.89 -19.44
CA ALA A 19 -8.42 15.10 -20.24
C ALA A 19 -9.11 16.34 -19.67
N SER A 20 -10.23 16.17 -18.95
CA SER A 20 -11.00 17.25 -18.36
C SER A 20 -10.38 17.78 -17.07
N ALA A 21 -10.51 19.09 -16.83
CA ALA A 21 -10.10 19.77 -15.60
C ALA A 21 -11.19 20.75 -15.12
N GLY A 22 -11.06 21.24 -13.88
CA GLY A 22 -12.00 22.20 -13.28
C GLY A 22 -13.45 21.69 -13.28
N ASP A 23 -14.40 22.56 -13.61
CA ASP A 23 -15.84 22.25 -13.59
C ASP A 23 -16.21 21.04 -14.46
N LEU A 24 -15.48 20.79 -15.56
CA LEU A 24 -15.74 19.63 -16.40
C LEU A 24 -15.34 18.33 -15.68
N ALA A 25 -14.25 18.33 -14.91
CA ALA A 25 -13.84 17.17 -14.11
C ALA A 25 -14.84 16.92 -12.96
N GLU A 26 -15.27 17.98 -12.27
CA GLU A 26 -16.30 17.91 -11.21
C GLU A 26 -17.61 17.34 -11.76
N LYS A 27 -18.04 17.76 -12.96
CA LYS A 27 -19.22 17.21 -13.63
C LYS A 27 -19.08 15.70 -13.87
N VAL A 28 -17.95 15.25 -14.42
CA VAL A 28 -17.67 13.82 -14.68
C VAL A 28 -17.68 13.02 -13.37
N TYR A 29 -17.06 13.55 -12.31
CA TYR A 29 -17.08 12.98 -10.98
C TYR A 29 -18.52 12.78 -10.48
N HIS A 30 -19.33 13.84 -10.46
CA HIS A 30 -20.70 13.78 -9.95
C HIS A 30 -21.61 12.86 -10.76
N GLU A 31 -21.50 12.84 -12.09
CA GLU A 31 -22.24 11.92 -12.95
C GLU A 31 -21.86 10.46 -12.66
N THR A 32 -20.57 10.17 -12.53
CA THR A 32 -20.06 8.83 -12.20
C THR A 32 -20.52 8.38 -10.81
N VAL A 33 -20.40 9.24 -9.81
CA VAL A 33 -20.85 8.95 -8.44
C VAL A 33 -22.35 8.72 -8.41
N LYS A 34 -23.13 9.51 -9.15
CA LYS A 34 -24.58 9.36 -9.25
C LYS A 34 -24.98 8.01 -9.85
N GLU A 35 -24.31 7.56 -10.91
CA GLU A 35 -24.55 6.26 -11.57
C GLU A 35 -24.31 5.09 -10.60
N GLY A 36 -23.20 5.12 -9.85
CA GLY A 36 -22.89 4.10 -8.84
C GLY A 36 -22.46 2.76 -9.44
N GLY A 37 -22.28 1.75 -8.58
CA GLY A 37 -21.97 0.38 -9.01
C GLY A 37 -20.52 0.15 -9.46
N TYR A 38 -19.62 1.10 -9.20
CA TYR A 38 -18.19 1.04 -9.53
C TYR A 38 -17.33 0.44 -8.41
N ILE A 39 -16.08 0.12 -8.75
CA ILE A 39 -15.00 -0.10 -7.78
C ILE A 39 -14.38 1.27 -7.51
N LEU A 40 -14.37 1.71 -6.25
CA LEU A 40 -13.69 2.95 -5.87
C LEU A 40 -12.24 2.63 -5.55
N VAL A 41 -11.31 3.28 -6.23
CA VAL A 41 -9.89 3.23 -5.90
C VAL A 41 -9.53 4.55 -5.23
N VAL A 42 -9.00 4.47 -4.01
CA VAL A 42 -8.53 5.64 -3.26
C VAL A 42 -7.03 5.54 -3.11
N GLU A 43 -6.33 6.52 -3.64
CA GLU A 43 -4.89 6.72 -3.43
C GLU A 43 -4.69 7.82 -2.38
N ARG A 44 -3.61 7.72 -1.62
CA ARG A 44 -3.21 8.64 -0.53
C ARG A 44 -4.10 8.59 0.72
N SER A 45 -3.56 9.17 1.79
CA SER A 45 -4.20 9.26 3.10
C SER A 45 -5.20 10.40 3.16
N ILE A 46 -6.18 10.31 4.06
CA ILE A 46 -7.14 11.37 4.32
C ILE A 46 -6.67 12.18 5.54
N PRO A 47 -6.54 13.51 5.48
CA PRO A 47 -6.16 14.30 6.65
C PRO A 47 -7.17 14.15 7.79
N LYS A 48 -6.69 14.01 9.02
CA LYS A 48 -7.54 13.95 10.23
C LYS A 48 -7.51 15.24 11.04
N ALA A 49 -6.36 15.92 11.06
CA ALA A 49 -6.15 17.07 11.93
C ALA A 49 -6.95 18.31 11.49
N ASP A 50 -6.96 18.60 10.20
CA ASP A 50 -7.73 19.69 9.58
C ASP A 50 -8.05 19.32 8.12
N ASP A 51 -9.30 19.46 7.72
CA ASP A 51 -9.74 19.18 6.34
C ASP A 51 -9.04 20.09 5.31
N LYS A 52 -8.56 21.27 5.71
CA LYS A 52 -7.83 22.21 4.85
C LYS A 52 -6.48 21.68 4.36
N PHE A 53 -5.94 20.63 4.99
CA PHE A 53 -4.72 19.98 4.49
C PHE A 53 -4.92 19.34 3.10
N CYS A 54 -6.16 19.04 2.70
CA CYS A 54 -6.45 18.54 1.36
C CYS A 54 -7.86 18.95 0.89
N LEU A 55 -7.90 19.94 0.00
CA LEU A 55 -9.11 20.35 -0.69
C LEU A 55 -8.99 20.01 -2.18
N VAL A 56 -10.05 19.43 -2.74
CA VAL A 56 -10.20 19.15 -4.17
C VAL A 56 -11.48 19.85 -4.62
N GLY A 57 -11.40 20.70 -5.65
CA GLY A 57 -12.54 21.53 -6.06
C GLY A 57 -13.07 22.44 -4.94
N GLY A 58 -12.22 22.80 -3.96
CA GLY A 58 -12.62 23.55 -2.77
C GLY A 58 -13.31 22.73 -1.67
N ARG A 59 -13.47 21.41 -1.85
CA ARG A 59 -14.13 20.51 -0.91
C ARG A 59 -13.12 19.66 -0.15
N PRO A 60 -13.35 19.36 1.14
CA PRO A 60 -12.53 18.38 1.86
C PRO A 60 -12.44 17.03 1.15
N PHE A 61 -11.24 16.52 0.96
CA PHE A 61 -11.04 15.20 0.34
C PHE A 61 -11.79 14.08 1.07
N LYS A 62 -11.90 14.19 2.40
CA LYS A 62 -12.69 13.30 3.25
C LYS A 62 -14.16 13.19 2.81
N GLU A 63 -14.77 14.31 2.45
CA GLU A 63 -16.17 14.34 2.01
C GLU A 63 -16.34 13.66 0.65
N ILE A 64 -15.41 13.90 -0.27
CA ILE A 64 -15.40 13.27 -1.60
C ILE A 64 -15.27 11.75 -1.46
N VAL A 65 -14.34 11.26 -0.64
CA VAL A 65 -14.18 9.82 -0.37
C VAL A 65 -15.47 9.23 0.23
N LEU A 66 -16.09 9.91 1.20
CA LEU A 66 -17.34 9.45 1.81
C LEU A 66 -18.51 9.42 0.81
N GLU A 67 -18.63 10.44 -0.03
CA GLU A 67 -19.66 10.55 -1.06
C GLU A 67 -19.53 9.41 -2.09
N ALA A 68 -18.34 9.24 -2.66
CA ALA A 68 -18.07 8.18 -3.63
C ALA A 68 -18.24 6.78 -3.01
N SER A 69 -17.81 6.59 -1.76
CA SER A 69 -17.91 5.30 -1.08
C SER A 69 -19.34 4.78 -0.98
N LYS A 70 -20.34 5.65 -0.80
CA LYS A 70 -21.76 5.23 -0.62
C LYS A 70 -22.29 4.40 -1.77
N LYS A 71 -21.89 4.72 -3.01
CA LYS A 71 -22.39 4.07 -4.23
C LYS A 71 -21.40 3.08 -4.87
N ALA A 72 -20.21 2.93 -4.30
CA ALA A 72 -19.26 1.90 -4.70
C ALA A 72 -19.76 0.48 -4.33
N LYS A 73 -19.35 -0.53 -5.10
CA LYS A 73 -19.50 -1.96 -4.75
C LYS A 73 -18.51 -2.38 -3.68
N CYS A 74 -17.26 -1.94 -3.82
CA CYS A 74 -16.18 -2.12 -2.88
C CYS A 74 -15.16 -0.98 -3.06
N ILE A 75 -14.25 -0.86 -2.10
CA ILE A 75 -13.20 0.14 -2.10
C ILE A 75 -11.85 -0.57 -2.10
N ILE A 76 -10.93 -0.14 -2.96
CA ILE A 76 -9.53 -0.53 -2.94
C ILE A 76 -8.74 0.67 -2.40
N ALA A 77 -8.19 0.51 -1.20
CA ALA A 77 -7.29 1.47 -0.60
C ALA A 77 -5.87 1.17 -1.07
N VAL A 78 -5.32 2.08 -1.87
CA VAL A 78 -4.04 1.91 -2.54
C VAL A 78 -2.92 2.57 -1.73
N GLU A 79 -1.84 1.82 -1.53
CA GLU A 79 -0.66 2.16 -0.74
C GLU A 79 -0.89 2.17 0.77
N ALA A 80 0.22 2.22 1.51
CA ALA A 80 0.21 2.38 2.96
C ALA A 80 -0.56 3.63 3.40
N CYS A 81 -0.57 4.68 2.58
CA CYS A 81 -1.28 5.93 2.83
C CYS A 81 -2.79 5.72 2.91
N ALA A 82 -3.44 5.19 1.86
CA ALA A 82 -4.89 4.97 1.90
C ALA A 82 -5.27 3.78 2.78
N SER A 83 -4.39 2.79 2.92
CA SER A 83 -4.66 1.61 3.75
C SER A 83 -4.64 1.96 5.25
N PHE A 84 -3.60 2.67 5.71
CA PHE A 84 -3.31 2.83 7.15
C PHE A 84 -2.85 4.24 7.57
N GLY A 85 -2.79 5.20 6.65
CA GLY A 85 -2.34 6.58 6.89
C GLY A 85 -0.91 6.86 6.41
N GLY A 86 -0.05 5.85 6.33
CA GLY A 86 1.30 5.94 5.76
C GLY A 86 2.19 7.01 6.39
N ILE A 87 3.08 7.62 5.60
CA ILE A 87 3.94 8.72 6.06
C ILE A 87 3.13 9.91 6.60
N PRO A 88 2.03 10.36 5.94
CA PRO A 88 1.22 11.47 6.46
C PRO A 88 0.61 11.28 7.85
N LYS A 89 0.53 10.04 8.35
CA LYS A 89 0.13 9.77 9.74
C LYS A 89 1.11 10.34 10.76
N ALA A 90 2.39 10.39 10.40
CA ALA A 90 3.47 10.92 11.23
C ALA A 90 3.73 12.42 11.01
N THR A 91 2.90 13.12 10.22
CA THR A 91 3.02 14.55 9.93
C THR A 91 1.88 15.34 10.60
N PRO A 92 1.91 16.70 10.59
CA PRO A 92 0.85 17.51 11.20
C PRO A 92 -0.57 17.24 10.66
N SER A 93 -0.70 16.73 9.43
CA SER A 93 -1.99 16.33 8.85
C SER A 93 -2.64 15.12 9.53
N GLN A 94 -1.85 14.32 10.25
CA GLN A 94 -2.29 13.10 10.94
C GLN A 94 -3.11 12.19 10.01
N GLY A 95 -2.58 11.92 8.82
CA GLY A 95 -3.25 11.15 7.78
C GLY A 95 -3.78 9.80 8.28
N ILE A 96 -4.99 9.45 7.86
CA ILE A 96 -5.66 8.19 8.18
C ILE A 96 -6.01 7.41 6.93
N GLY A 97 -6.20 6.10 7.12
CA GLY A 97 -6.67 5.22 6.05
C GLY A 97 -8.18 5.36 5.78
N VAL A 98 -8.61 4.88 4.63
CA VAL A 98 -10.02 4.92 4.20
C VAL A 98 -10.95 4.22 5.19
N GLY A 99 -10.48 3.13 5.80
CA GLY A 99 -11.23 2.36 6.79
C GLY A 99 -11.60 3.13 8.06
N GLU A 100 -10.92 4.24 8.35
CA GLU A 100 -11.23 5.10 9.51
C GLU A 100 -12.27 6.17 9.20
N VAL A 101 -12.53 6.46 7.92
CA VAL A 101 -13.40 7.56 7.51
C VAL A 101 -14.85 7.12 7.32
N GLY A 102 -15.08 5.94 6.73
CA GLY A 102 -16.42 5.45 6.42
C GLY A 102 -16.59 3.96 6.72
N LYS A 103 -17.80 3.58 7.15
CA LYS A 103 -18.19 2.18 7.40
C LYS A 103 -19.25 1.74 6.39
N GLY A 104 -19.33 0.43 6.13
CA GLY A 104 -20.45 -0.18 5.42
C GLY A 104 -20.18 -0.68 4.00
N LYS A 105 -19.02 -0.37 3.41
CA LYS A 105 -18.55 -1.03 2.18
C LYS A 105 -17.37 -1.96 2.47
N PRO A 106 -17.24 -3.08 1.75
CA PRO A 106 -16.02 -3.87 1.80
C PRO A 106 -14.82 -3.04 1.35
N ILE A 107 -13.72 -3.12 2.10
CA ILE A 107 -12.46 -2.43 1.85
C ILE A 107 -11.39 -3.49 1.64
N ILE A 108 -10.58 -3.32 0.60
CA ILE A 108 -9.39 -4.11 0.33
C ILE A 108 -8.19 -3.17 0.48
N ASN A 109 -7.30 -3.47 1.41
CA ASN A 109 -6.07 -2.73 1.62
C ASN A 109 -4.97 -3.35 0.74
N LEU A 110 -4.38 -2.53 -0.12
CA LEU A 110 -3.18 -2.85 -0.88
C LEU A 110 -2.05 -1.95 -0.40
N PRO A 111 -1.45 -2.25 0.77
CA PRO A 111 -0.35 -1.44 1.31
C PRO A 111 0.92 -1.62 0.45
N LEU A 112 2.08 -1.20 0.97
CA LEU A 112 3.32 -0.87 0.26
C LEU A 112 3.40 0.62 -0.12
N CYS A 113 4.61 1.12 -0.37
CA CYS A 113 4.88 2.52 -0.69
C CYS A 113 5.94 2.60 -1.81
N PRO A 114 5.54 2.60 -3.10
CA PRO A 114 4.16 2.57 -3.61
C PRO A 114 3.53 1.17 -3.58
N VAL A 115 2.30 1.03 -4.06
CA VAL A 115 1.64 -0.27 -4.26
C VAL A 115 2.36 -1.07 -5.34
N HIS A 116 2.41 -2.40 -5.21
CA HIS A 116 2.92 -3.21 -6.31
C HIS A 116 1.92 -3.20 -7.49
N PRO A 117 2.34 -2.88 -8.73
CA PRO A 117 1.42 -2.77 -9.86
C PRO A 117 0.59 -4.04 -10.12
N GLU A 118 1.20 -5.21 -9.97
CA GLU A 118 0.51 -6.50 -10.14
C GLU A 118 -0.47 -6.80 -8.99
N HIS A 119 -0.28 -6.23 -7.80
CA HIS A 119 -1.26 -6.39 -6.71
C HIS A 119 -2.54 -5.63 -7.03
N LEU A 120 -2.42 -4.38 -7.49
CA LEU A 120 -3.57 -3.57 -7.88
C LEU A 120 -4.32 -4.19 -9.06
N ILE A 121 -3.60 -4.46 -10.15
CA ILE A 121 -4.21 -5.05 -11.35
C ILE A 121 -4.75 -6.45 -11.07
N GLY A 122 -4.00 -7.29 -10.34
CA GLY A 122 -4.42 -8.63 -9.97
C GLY A 122 -5.71 -8.63 -9.14
N THR A 123 -5.82 -7.70 -8.18
CA THR A 123 -7.04 -7.53 -7.37
C THR A 123 -8.24 -7.12 -8.22
N ILE A 124 -8.08 -6.12 -9.10
CA ILE A 124 -9.16 -5.66 -9.99
C ILE A 124 -9.62 -6.81 -10.90
N LEU A 125 -8.69 -7.50 -11.55
CA LEU A 125 -9.01 -8.62 -12.44
C LEU A 125 -9.63 -9.79 -11.68
N TYR A 126 -9.19 -10.07 -10.45
CA TYR A 126 -9.80 -11.10 -9.61
C TYR A 126 -11.27 -10.79 -9.35
N ILE A 127 -11.58 -9.56 -8.94
CA ILE A 127 -12.96 -9.13 -8.66
C ILE A 127 -13.83 -9.23 -9.93
N LEU A 128 -13.33 -8.75 -11.06
CA LEU A 128 -14.05 -8.79 -12.33
C LEU A 128 -14.31 -10.22 -12.82
N THR A 129 -13.33 -11.12 -12.65
CA THR A 129 -13.41 -12.49 -13.16
C THR A 129 -14.20 -13.41 -12.22
N LYS A 130 -14.07 -13.23 -10.91
CA LYS A 130 -14.68 -14.10 -9.90
C LYS A 130 -16.02 -13.56 -9.38
N GLY A 131 -16.34 -12.29 -9.64
CA GLY A 131 -17.56 -11.64 -9.14
C GLY A 131 -17.61 -11.50 -7.62
N LYS A 132 -16.48 -11.70 -6.93
CA LYS A 132 -16.36 -11.64 -5.47
C LYS A 132 -14.98 -11.11 -5.06
N LEU A 133 -14.84 -10.73 -3.80
CA LEU A 133 -13.58 -10.26 -3.24
C LEU A 133 -12.59 -11.43 -3.03
N PRO A 134 -11.27 -11.18 -3.11
CA PRO A 134 -10.28 -12.16 -2.66
C PRO A 134 -10.42 -12.43 -1.16
N GLU A 135 -9.85 -13.53 -0.69
CA GLU A 135 -9.71 -13.79 0.74
C GLU A 135 -8.75 -12.76 1.35
N LEU A 136 -9.14 -12.19 2.49
CA LEU A 136 -8.42 -11.09 3.14
C LEU A 136 -7.96 -11.52 4.53
N ASP A 137 -6.80 -11.03 4.95
CA ASP A 137 -6.34 -11.14 6.34
C ASP A 137 -7.04 -10.14 7.29
N ASP A 138 -6.64 -10.14 8.56
CA ASP A 138 -7.21 -9.26 9.60
C ASP A 138 -6.99 -7.77 9.32
N HIS A 139 -5.97 -7.43 8.52
CA HIS A 139 -5.71 -6.08 8.05
C HIS A 139 -6.41 -5.77 6.72
N LYS A 140 -7.31 -6.65 6.27
CA LYS A 140 -8.08 -6.56 5.01
C LYS A 140 -7.19 -6.57 3.76
N ARG A 141 -6.02 -7.22 3.84
CA ARG A 141 -5.08 -7.37 2.73
C ARG A 141 -5.30 -8.70 2.03
N PRO A 142 -5.24 -8.80 0.69
CA PRO A 142 -5.38 -10.09 0.01
C PRO A 142 -4.31 -11.09 0.44
N ILE A 143 -4.71 -12.24 0.97
CA ILE A 143 -3.79 -13.26 1.49
C ILE A 143 -2.82 -13.74 0.40
N MET A 144 -3.25 -13.75 -0.87
CA MET A 144 -2.42 -14.12 -2.01
C MET A 144 -1.17 -13.24 -2.22
N PHE A 145 -1.11 -12.04 -1.61
CA PHE A 145 0.03 -11.12 -1.70
C PHE A 145 0.71 -10.87 -0.35
N PHE A 146 -0.04 -11.04 0.75
CA PHE A 146 0.35 -10.64 2.10
C PHE A 146 0.25 -11.80 3.11
N GLY A 147 0.20 -13.05 2.64
CA GLY A 147 0.03 -14.22 3.51
C GLY A 147 1.30 -14.75 4.17
N GLU A 148 2.48 -14.32 3.72
CA GLU A 148 3.77 -14.77 4.24
C GLU A 148 4.66 -13.59 4.64
N LEU A 149 5.51 -13.78 5.66
CA LEU A 149 6.52 -12.81 6.05
C LEU A 149 7.59 -12.69 4.96
N VAL A 150 8.04 -11.47 4.71
CA VAL A 150 9.15 -11.18 3.79
C VAL A 150 10.40 -11.94 4.22
N HIS A 151 10.65 -12.07 5.52
CA HIS A 151 11.83 -12.76 6.03
C HIS A 151 11.84 -14.26 5.74
N ASP A 152 10.69 -14.91 5.64
CA ASP A 152 10.60 -16.36 5.40
C ASP A 152 10.94 -16.75 3.97
N LYS A 153 10.86 -15.81 3.03
CA LYS A 153 11.27 -15.99 1.63
C LYS A 153 12.51 -15.17 1.26
N CYS A 154 13.18 -14.56 2.23
CA CYS A 154 14.32 -13.68 1.98
C CYS A 154 15.51 -14.47 1.43
N SER A 155 16.09 -14.00 0.31
CA SER A 155 17.29 -14.61 -0.28
C SER A 155 18.52 -14.55 0.63
N ARG A 156 18.51 -13.69 1.66
CA ARG A 156 19.58 -13.55 2.66
C ARG A 156 19.27 -14.28 3.98
N ARG A 157 18.26 -15.15 4.00
CA ARG A 157 17.82 -15.86 5.21
C ARG A 157 18.93 -16.74 5.81
N GLU A 158 19.67 -17.45 4.97
CA GLU A 158 20.80 -18.27 5.44
C GLU A 158 21.86 -17.44 6.18
N HIS A 159 22.17 -16.24 5.70
CA HIS A 159 23.07 -15.32 6.39
C HIS A 159 22.51 -14.86 7.75
N PHE A 160 21.20 -14.67 7.87
CA PHE A 160 20.57 -14.38 9.15
C PHE A 160 20.76 -15.54 10.13
N ASP A 161 20.48 -16.78 9.69
CA ASP A 161 20.56 -17.98 10.54
C ASP A 161 22.00 -18.28 10.99
N GLN A 162 23.00 -17.89 10.19
CA GLN A 162 24.43 -18.01 10.49
C GLN A 162 25.02 -16.79 11.23
N TRP A 163 24.21 -15.82 11.64
CA TRP A 163 24.67 -14.57 12.30
C TRP A 163 25.61 -13.70 11.45
N ASN A 164 25.55 -13.86 10.13
CA ASN A 164 26.28 -13.05 9.15
C ASN A 164 25.49 -11.76 8.87
N PHE A 165 25.72 -10.73 9.68
CA PHE A 165 25.08 -9.41 9.55
C PHE A 165 26.03 -8.38 8.98
N LEU A 166 25.56 -7.62 7.99
CA LEU A 166 26.29 -6.51 7.42
C LEU A 166 26.68 -5.49 8.51
N LYS A 167 27.98 -5.25 8.68
CA LYS A 167 28.55 -4.26 9.61
C LYS A 167 29.05 -3.02 8.86
N ASP A 168 29.73 -3.20 7.74
CA ASP A 168 30.27 -2.12 6.91
C ASP A 168 29.69 -2.16 5.49
N TRP A 169 29.02 -1.08 5.08
CA TRP A 169 28.45 -0.93 3.74
C TRP A 169 29.50 -1.00 2.62
N ASN A 170 30.77 -0.72 2.95
CA ASN A 170 31.86 -0.69 1.98
C ASN A 170 32.64 -2.01 1.89
N ASP A 171 32.30 -3.03 2.68
CA ASP A 171 32.95 -4.34 2.62
C ASP A 171 32.30 -5.22 1.53
N PRO A 172 32.99 -5.51 0.40
CA PRO A 172 32.44 -6.35 -0.66
C PRO A 172 32.13 -7.79 -0.20
N GLY A 173 32.83 -8.29 0.82
CA GLY A 173 32.60 -9.62 1.38
C GLY A 173 31.28 -9.72 2.16
N GLN A 174 30.74 -8.58 2.60
CA GLN A 174 29.47 -8.51 3.35
C GLN A 174 28.29 -8.11 2.48
N ARG A 175 28.49 -7.88 1.18
CA ARG A 175 27.47 -7.34 0.27
C ARG A 175 26.13 -8.09 0.33
N GLU A 176 26.18 -9.42 0.42
CA GLU A 176 24.98 -10.28 0.47
C GLU A 176 24.57 -10.70 1.89
N TRP A 177 25.27 -10.22 2.91
CA TRP A 177 24.95 -10.51 4.31
C TRP A 177 23.63 -9.88 4.73
N CYS A 178 23.06 -10.41 5.82
CA CYS A 178 21.76 -9.99 6.29
C CYS A 178 21.77 -8.54 6.80
N LEU A 179 20.71 -7.81 6.46
CA LEU A 179 20.54 -6.38 6.78
C LEU A 179 19.80 -6.13 8.10
N PHE A 180 19.57 -7.16 8.92
CA PHE A 180 18.81 -7.05 10.17
C PHE A 180 19.36 -5.97 11.10
N GLU A 181 20.67 -5.99 11.37
CA GLU A 181 21.32 -4.97 12.20
C GLU A 181 21.36 -3.58 11.57
N LYS A 182 21.13 -3.48 10.26
CA LYS A 182 20.94 -2.20 9.55
C LYS A 182 19.48 -1.75 9.56
N GLY A 183 18.63 -2.38 10.39
CA GLY A 183 17.25 -1.98 10.63
C GLY A 183 16.22 -2.61 9.70
N CYS A 184 16.57 -3.68 8.97
CA CYS A 184 15.62 -4.38 8.12
C CYS A 184 14.41 -4.90 8.90
N LYS A 185 13.22 -4.47 8.51
CA LYS A 185 11.93 -4.85 9.10
C LYS A 185 11.27 -6.08 8.46
N GLY A 186 12.02 -6.81 7.62
CA GLY A 186 11.55 -8.04 6.97
C GLY A 186 10.92 -9.07 7.92
N PRO A 187 11.43 -9.28 9.16
CA PRO A 187 10.84 -10.22 10.12
C PRO A 187 9.43 -9.87 10.62
N MET A 188 8.94 -8.66 10.36
CA MET A 188 7.64 -8.17 10.84
C MET A 188 6.70 -7.78 9.71
N ALA A 189 7.16 -7.89 8.47
CA ALA A 189 6.46 -7.34 7.31
C ALA A 189 5.99 -8.49 6.41
N TYR A 190 4.70 -8.48 6.08
CA TYR A 190 4.06 -9.41 5.18
C TYR A 190 4.04 -8.82 3.77
N SER A 191 4.63 -9.51 2.81
CA SER A 191 4.55 -9.16 1.38
C SER A 191 5.28 -10.21 0.55
N ASP A 192 4.82 -10.46 -0.66
CA ASP A 192 5.48 -11.31 -1.65
C ASP A 192 6.68 -10.64 -2.38
N CYS A 193 7.12 -9.44 -1.97
CA CYS A 193 8.31 -8.74 -2.50
C CYS A 193 9.55 -9.63 -2.77
N PRO A 194 9.99 -10.55 -1.88
CA PRO A 194 11.15 -11.41 -2.15
C PRO A 194 10.93 -12.39 -3.32
N VAL A 195 9.69 -12.80 -3.57
CA VAL A 195 9.33 -13.78 -4.60
C VAL A 195 8.95 -13.08 -5.91
N ARG A 196 8.00 -12.13 -5.84
CA ARG A 196 7.52 -11.38 -7.00
C ARG A 196 8.54 -10.39 -7.51
N LYS A 197 9.32 -9.79 -6.59
CA LYS A 197 10.20 -8.64 -6.84
C LYS A 197 9.41 -7.47 -7.46
N TRP A 198 10.11 -6.46 -7.95
CA TRP A 198 9.59 -5.25 -8.56
C TRP A 198 10.07 -5.13 -10.00
N ASN A 199 9.31 -4.38 -10.80
CA ASN A 199 9.66 -4.05 -12.19
C ASN A 199 9.86 -5.31 -13.05
N HIS A 200 8.82 -6.14 -13.18
CA HIS A 200 8.84 -7.41 -13.93
C HIS A 200 9.85 -8.42 -13.38
N GLY A 201 9.87 -8.61 -12.06
CA GLY A 201 10.75 -9.59 -11.45
C GLY A 201 12.23 -9.16 -11.36
N THR A 202 12.54 -7.89 -11.62
CA THR A 202 13.92 -7.40 -11.72
C THR A 202 14.62 -7.42 -10.36
N ASN A 203 14.12 -6.63 -9.39
CA ASN A 203 14.78 -6.50 -8.09
C ASN A 203 13.82 -6.07 -6.98
N TRP A 204 14.29 -5.93 -5.76
CA TRP A 204 13.53 -5.52 -4.58
C TRP A 204 14.50 -4.89 -3.57
N CYS A 205 13.99 -4.31 -2.48
CA CYS A 205 14.82 -3.54 -1.53
C CYS A 205 16.07 -4.30 -1.06
N ILE A 206 15.89 -5.51 -0.51
CA ILE A 206 17.03 -6.28 0.03
C ILE A 206 17.95 -6.76 -1.10
N GLY A 207 17.40 -7.08 -2.28
CA GLY A 207 18.19 -7.49 -3.44
C GLY A 207 19.07 -6.38 -4.02
N CYS A 208 18.77 -5.10 -3.76
CA CYS A 208 19.68 -3.98 -4.05
C CYS A 208 20.49 -3.50 -2.83
N GLY A 209 20.46 -4.25 -1.72
CA GLY A 209 21.21 -3.94 -0.50
C GLY A 209 20.52 -2.94 0.44
N ALA A 210 19.29 -2.52 0.18
CA ALA A 210 18.54 -1.63 1.06
C ALA A 210 17.71 -2.41 2.10
N PRO A 211 17.74 -2.03 3.40
CA PRO A 211 16.90 -2.67 4.40
C PRO A 211 15.42 -2.40 4.09
N LEU A 212 14.59 -3.42 4.28
CA LEU A 212 13.13 -3.27 4.17
C LEU A 212 12.62 -2.34 5.28
N THR A 213 11.78 -1.37 4.94
CA THR A 213 11.23 -0.39 5.88
C THR A 213 9.91 -0.82 6.54
N GLY A 214 9.32 -1.93 6.09
CA GLY A 214 8.02 -2.42 6.56
C GLY A 214 6.82 -1.69 5.97
N CYS A 215 6.94 -1.16 4.74
CA CYS A 215 5.89 -0.36 4.08
C CYS A 215 4.56 -1.09 3.79
N SER A 216 4.50 -2.41 3.99
CA SER A 216 3.26 -3.21 3.93
C SER A 216 2.43 -3.17 5.23
N GLU A 217 3.01 -2.69 6.33
CA GLU A 217 2.42 -2.84 7.66
C GLU A 217 1.70 -1.57 8.15
N PRO A 218 0.67 -1.71 9.02
CA PRO A 218 -0.05 -0.58 9.59
C PRO A 218 0.81 0.43 10.36
N GLY A 219 1.90 -0.04 10.97
CA GLY A 219 2.84 0.78 11.74
C GLY A 219 3.77 1.65 10.88
N PHE A 220 3.81 1.44 9.56
CA PHE A 220 4.61 2.29 8.67
C PHE A 220 3.98 3.70 8.55
N TYR A 221 4.73 4.79 8.66
CA TYR A 221 6.18 4.94 8.86
C TYR A 221 6.58 5.15 10.34
N GLY A 222 5.67 5.67 11.17
CA GLY A 222 5.97 6.19 12.50
C GLY A 222 6.49 5.13 13.48
N GLU A 223 5.81 3.99 13.60
CA GLU A 223 6.13 2.94 14.58
C GLU A 223 7.35 2.10 14.16
N MET A 224 7.72 2.16 12.88
CA MET A 224 8.86 1.44 12.31
C MET A 224 10.10 2.32 12.12
N SER A 225 10.05 3.54 12.65
CA SER A 225 11.15 4.50 12.66
C SER A 225 11.92 4.48 13.98
N PRO A 226 13.23 4.79 13.98
CA PRO A 226 14.06 5.09 12.81
C PRO A 226 14.37 3.85 11.97
N ILE A 227 14.38 4.01 10.64
CA ILE A 227 14.48 2.89 9.68
C ILE A 227 15.80 2.12 9.76
N TYR A 228 16.89 2.75 10.21
CA TYR A 228 18.22 2.14 10.34
C TYR A 228 18.53 1.62 11.75
N SER A 229 17.51 1.46 12.60
CA SER A 229 17.67 0.85 13.92
C SER A 229 17.21 -0.61 13.92
N ALA A 230 18.04 -1.48 14.50
CA ALA A 230 17.77 -2.89 14.75
C ALA A 230 16.79 -3.14 15.93
N SER A 231 16.11 -2.10 16.41
CA SER A 231 15.02 -2.22 17.37
C SER A 231 13.81 -2.85 16.69
N LEU A 232 13.56 -4.13 16.94
CA LEU A 232 12.23 -4.69 16.78
C LEU A 232 11.35 -4.15 17.92
N PRO A 233 10.08 -3.77 17.67
CA PRO A 233 9.12 -3.56 18.75
C PRO A 233 9.16 -4.78 19.68
N SER A 234 9.13 -4.55 20.99
CA SER A 234 9.34 -5.55 22.05
C SER A 234 8.45 -6.81 21.97
N GLU A 235 7.46 -6.82 21.08
CA GLU A 235 6.47 -7.89 20.92
C GLU A 235 6.88 -8.96 19.89
N VAL A 236 7.84 -8.70 19.00
CA VAL A 236 8.23 -9.64 17.92
C VAL A 236 9.05 -10.84 18.42
N PHE A 237 9.60 -10.77 19.64
CA PHE A 237 10.37 -11.87 20.27
C PHE A 237 9.67 -12.52 21.47
N LYS A 238 8.39 -12.22 21.73
CA LYS A 238 7.61 -13.07 22.65
C LYS A 238 7.21 -14.31 21.87
N GLY A 239 8.05 -15.34 22.00
CA GLY A 239 7.92 -16.63 21.31
C GLY A 239 6.67 -17.40 21.65
#